data_AF-A0A8B9KJG1-F1
#
_entry.id   AF-A0A8B9KJG1-F1
#
_cell.length_a   1.000
_cell.length_b   1.000
_cell.length_c   1.000
_cell.angle_alpha   90.00
_cell.angle_beta   90.00
_cell.angle_gamma   90.00
#
_symmetry.space_group_name_H-M   'P 1'
#
loop_
_entity.id
_entity.type
_entity.pdbx_description
1 polymer ?
#
loop_
_entity_poly.entity_id
_entity_poly.type
_entity_poly.pdbx_seq_one_letter_code
_entity_poly.pdbx_strand_id
1 'polypeptide(L)'
;ETSRTLTWSDAPKNALVQLNELRPGLQYRTVSQTGPVHAPLFSIAVEVNGLTFEGTGPTKKKAKMQAAELALRSLVGWIIEDYKFRTTLPTGQS
;
A
#
# COMPACT_ATOMS: atom_id res chain seq x y z
N GLU A 1 2.82 -5.13 -31.06
CA GLU A 1 3.91 -4.40 -30.40
C GLU A 1 3.73 -4.51 -28.88
N THR A 2 3.75 -5.73 -28.36
CA THR A 2 4.93 -6.39 -27.74
C THR A 2 5.45 -5.63 -26.52
N SER A 3 5.03 -6.03 -25.32
CA SER A 3 5.95 -6.31 -24.21
C SER A 3 5.25 -6.98 -23.02
N ARG A 4 5.26 -8.32 -23.06
CA ARG A 4 5.76 -9.22 -22.01
C ARG A 4 5.29 -8.95 -20.58
N THR A 5 4.30 -9.75 -20.18
CA THR A 5 4.07 -10.35 -18.86
C THR A 5 5.21 -10.13 -17.84
N LEU A 6 5.07 -9.12 -16.98
CA LEU A 6 5.92 -8.97 -15.79
C LEU A 6 5.34 -9.88 -14.70
N THR A 7 5.67 -11.16 -14.77
CA THR A 7 5.41 -12.12 -13.70
C THR A 7 6.15 -11.68 -12.45
N TRP A 8 5.40 -11.08 -11.53
CA TRP A 8 5.50 -11.19 -10.07
C TRP A 8 6.85 -11.71 -9.56
N SER A 9 7.80 -10.81 -9.36
CA SER A 9 9.05 -11.14 -8.67
C SER A 9 8.81 -11.22 -7.16
N ASP A 10 8.35 -12.39 -6.71
CA ASP A 10 8.67 -13.01 -5.41
C ASP A 10 8.59 -12.10 -4.16
N ALA A 11 7.61 -11.20 -4.01
CA ALA A 11 7.54 -10.33 -2.83
C ALA A 11 7.63 -11.13 -1.50
N PRO A 12 8.32 -10.62 -0.46
CA PRO A 12 8.34 -11.28 0.84
C PRO A 12 6.91 -11.39 1.32
N LYS A 13 6.61 -12.59 1.78
CA LYS A 13 5.31 -13.25 1.73
C LYS A 13 4.30 -12.67 2.74
N ASN A 14 4.60 -11.52 3.34
CA ASN A 14 3.85 -10.97 4.46
C ASN A 14 3.05 -9.71 4.08
N ALA A 15 3.69 -8.60 3.69
CA ALA A 15 2.98 -7.33 3.50
C ALA A 15 2.08 -7.28 2.25
N LEU A 16 2.54 -7.79 1.10
CA LEU A 16 1.69 -7.80 -0.10
C LEU A 16 0.52 -8.77 0.03
N VAL A 17 0.76 -9.91 0.70
CA VAL A 17 -0.25 -10.96 0.89
C VAL A 17 -1.33 -10.44 1.82
N GLN A 18 -0.98 -9.94 3.02
CA GLN A 18 -1.95 -9.33 3.92
C GLN A 18 -2.74 -8.21 3.25
N LEU A 19 -2.08 -7.36 2.46
CA LEU A 19 -2.78 -6.25 1.83
C LEU A 19 -3.79 -6.72 0.78
N ASN A 20 -3.41 -7.76 0.02
CA ASN A 20 -4.30 -8.39 -0.96
C ASN A 20 -5.43 -9.19 -0.29
N GLU A 21 -5.22 -9.77 0.89
CA GLU A 21 -6.26 -10.44 1.69
C GLU A 21 -7.28 -9.44 2.23
N LEU A 22 -6.83 -8.26 2.68
CA LEU A 22 -7.73 -7.21 3.17
C LEU A 22 -8.50 -6.53 2.02
N ARG A 23 -7.82 -6.28 0.90
CA ARG A 23 -8.40 -5.62 -0.27
C ARG A 23 -7.88 -6.28 -1.56
N PRO A 24 -8.61 -7.27 -2.10
CA PRO A 24 -8.30 -7.79 -3.43
C PRO A 24 -8.60 -6.73 -4.49
N GLY A 25 -7.73 -6.61 -5.50
CA GLY A 25 -7.93 -5.67 -6.61
C GLY A 25 -7.29 -4.29 -6.46
N LEU A 26 -6.37 -4.12 -5.51
CA LEU A 26 -5.63 -2.86 -5.33
C LEU A 26 -4.75 -2.50 -6.54
N GLN A 27 -4.79 -1.24 -6.93
CA GLN A 27 -3.99 -0.71 -8.03
C GLN A 27 -2.65 -0.20 -7.52
N TYR A 28 -1.57 -0.82 -8.01
CA TYR A 28 -0.21 -0.35 -7.80
C TYR A 28 0.27 0.36 -9.05
N ARG A 29 0.66 1.62 -8.92
CA ARG A 29 1.27 2.41 -9.99
C ARG A 29 2.73 2.69 -9.70
N THR A 30 3.57 2.61 -10.72
CA THR A 30 4.94 3.13 -10.62
C THR A 30 4.88 4.64 -10.80
N VAL A 31 5.36 5.38 -9.81
CA VAL A 31 5.36 6.84 -9.83
C VAL A 31 6.63 7.36 -10.48
N SER A 32 7.78 6.85 -10.05
CA SER A 32 9.06 7.35 -10.53
C SER A 32 10.18 6.33 -10.37
N GLN A 33 11.21 6.46 -11.21
CA GLN A 33 12.45 5.72 -11.09
C GLN A 33 13.59 6.73 -11.26
N THR A 34 14.23 7.09 -10.16
CA THR A 34 15.27 8.10 -10.09
C THR A 34 16.51 7.54 -9.38
N GLY A 35 17.57 8.31 -9.23
CA GLY A 35 18.76 7.92 -8.48
C GLY A 35 19.95 7.51 -9.34
N PRO A 36 21.14 7.44 -8.72
CA PRO A 36 22.38 7.14 -9.41
C PRO A 36 22.44 5.69 -9.90
N VAL A 37 23.27 5.42 -10.92
CA VAL A 37 23.43 4.08 -11.52
C VAL A 37 23.80 3.00 -10.50
N HIS A 38 24.50 3.37 -9.42
CA HIS A 38 24.89 2.46 -8.35
C HIS A 38 23.84 2.32 -7.22
N ALA A 39 22.80 3.17 -7.20
CA ALA A 39 21.71 3.12 -6.22
C ALA A 39 20.40 3.64 -6.82
N PRO A 40 19.75 2.89 -7.73
CA PRO A 40 18.49 3.30 -8.31
C PRO A 40 17.40 3.29 -7.24
N LEU A 41 16.57 4.33 -7.25
CA LEU A 41 15.41 4.52 -6.38
C LEU A 41 14.14 4.38 -7.21
N PHE A 42 13.28 3.45 -6.80
CA PHE A 42 11.98 3.23 -7.39
C PHE A 42 10.92 3.73 -6.43
N SER A 43 9.91 4.41 -6.97
CA SER A 43 8.75 4.92 -6.24
C SER A 43 7.50 4.26 -6.79
N ILE A 44 6.75 3.60 -5.92
CA ILE A 44 5.49 2.90 -6.23
C ILE A 44 4.40 3.49 -5.34
N ALA A 45 3.27 3.86 -5.91
CA ALA A 45 2.08 4.23 -5.16
C ALA A 45 0.99 3.17 -5.26
N VAL A 46 0.23 2.99 -4.19
CA VAL A 46 -0.95 2.12 -4.13
C VAL A 46 -2.14 2.92 -3.61
N GLU A 47 -3.29 2.75 -4.24
CA GLU A 47 -4.53 3.39 -3.80
C GLU A 47 -5.41 2.39 -3.04
N VAL A 48 -5.74 2.70 -1.79
CA VAL A 48 -6.53 1.86 -0.88
C VAL A 48 -7.66 2.68 -0.29
N ASN A 49 -8.91 2.33 -0.60
CA ASN A 49 -10.11 2.97 -0.05
C ASN A 49 -10.15 4.50 -0.28
N GLY A 50 -9.66 4.96 -1.44
CA GLY A 50 -9.56 6.39 -1.78
C GLY A 50 -8.32 7.11 -1.23
N LEU A 51 -7.44 6.40 -0.52
CA LEU A 51 -6.18 6.94 0.00
C LEU A 51 -5.01 6.42 -0.81
N THR A 52 -4.13 7.32 -1.24
CA THR A 52 -2.93 6.96 -1.99
C THR A 52 -1.72 6.88 -1.05
N PHE A 53 -1.02 5.75 -1.07
CA PHE A 53 0.19 5.49 -0.29
C PHE A 53 1.37 5.30 -1.22
N GLU A 54 2.40 6.13 -1.06
CA GLU A 54 3.63 6.04 -1.84
C GLU A 54 4.74 5.36 -1.04
N GLY A 55 5.38 4.36 -1.64
CA GLY A 55 6.51 3.64 -1.10
C GLY A 55 7.71 3.71 -2.04
N THR A 56 8.87 3.99 -1.46
CA THR A 56 10.14 4.09 -2.19
C THR A 56 11.05 2.92 -1.87
N GLY A 57 11.99 2.60 -2.75
CA GLY A 57 13.00 1.60 -2.43
C GLY A 57 14.00 1.34 -3.54
N PRO A 58 15.09 0.62 -3.24
CA PRO A 58 16.16 0.37 -4.21
C PRO A 58 15.74 -0.57 -5.35
N THR A 59 14.57 -1.18 -5.25
CA THR A 59 13.97 -2.05 -6.28
C THR A 59 12.47 -1.82 -6.33
N LYS A 60 11.85 -2.06 -7.50
CA LYS A 60 10.38 -2.03 -7.66
C LYS A 60 9.66 -2.86 -6.60
N LYS A 61 10.24 -4.02 -6.24
CA LYS A 61 9.74 -4.93 -5.22
C LYS A 61 9.73 -4.30 -3.83
N LYS A 62 10.83 -3.63 -3.44
CA LYS A 62 10.97 -3.00 -2.13
C LYS A 62 10.08 -1.76 -2.01
N ALA A 63 10.00 -0.96 -3.07
CA ALA A 63 9.09 0.16 -3.19
C ALA A 63 7.61 -0.27 -3.05
N LYS A 64 7.21 -1.32 -3.79
CA LYS A 64 5.86 -1.90 -3.71
C LYS A 64 5.52 -2.40 -2.31
N MET A 65 6.47 -3.05 -1.65
CA MET A 65 6.30 -3.57 -0.29
C MET A 65 6.15 -2.44 0.73
N GLN A 66 6.94 -1.37 0.61
CA GLN A 66 6.83 -0.21 1.49
C GLN A 66 5.47 0.47 1.31
N ALA A 67 5.01 0.64 0.06
CA ALA A 67 3.68 1.16 -0.23
C ALA A 67 2.58 0.28 0.41
N ALA A 68 2.74 -1.04 0.32
CA ALA A 68 1.80 -1.98 0.91
C ALA A 68 1.79 -1.96 2.44
N GLU A 69 2.94 -1.82 3.08
CA GLU A 69 3.07 -1.74 4.53
C GLU A 69 2.38 -0.48 5.09
N LEU A 70 2.54 0.65 4.41
CA LEU A 70 1.85 1.91 4.74
C LEU A 70 0.34 1.77 4.60
N ALA A 71 -0.11 1.18 3.50
CA ALA A 71 -1.53 0.90 3.26
C ALA A 71 -2.12 -0.05 4.30
N LEU A 72 -1.41 -1.11 4.68
CA LEU A 72 -1.81 -2.04 5.74
C LEU A 72 -1.97 -1.35 7.08
N ARG A 73 -0.97 -0.54 7.47
CA ARG A 73 -1.02 0.23 8.71
C ARG A 73 -2.20 1.19 8.72
N SER A 74 -2.46 1.86 7.61
CA SER A 74 -3.61 2.75 7.49
C SER A 74 -4.92 1.98 7.61
N LEU A 75 -5.09 0.86 6.89
CA LEU A 75 -6.26 -0.02 7.00
C LEU A 75 -6.55 -0.44 8.45
N VAL A 76 -5.52 -0.85 9.20
CA VAL A 76 -5.67 -1.22 10.62
C VAL A 76 -6.00 0.01 11.48
N GLY A 77 -5.34 1.15 11.24
CA GLY A 77 -5.64 2.41 11.93
C GLY A 77 -7.08 2.87 11.73
N TRP A 78 -7.59 2.79 10.50
CA TRP A 78 -8.98 3.10 10.16
C TRP A 78 -9.97 2.22 10.92
N ILE A 79 -9.69 0.92 11.09
CA ILE A 79 -10.57 0.06 11.88
C ILE A 79 -10.66 0.54 13.34
N ILE A 80 -9.57 1.06 13.92
CA ILE A 80 -9.57 1.55 15.30
C ILE A 80 -10.23 2.94 15.43
N GLU A 81 -9.98 3.85 14.50
CA GLU A 81 -10.63 5.18 14.51
C GLU A 81 -12.13 5.10 14.22
N ASP A 82 -12.54 4.28 13.26
CA ASP A 82 -13.97 4.08 12.95
C ASP A 82 -14.70 3.42 14.15
N TYR A 83 -14.03 2.50 14.86
CA TYR A 83 -14.56 1.92 16.09
C TYR A 83 -14.71 2.94 17.23
N LYS A 84 -13.82 3.93 17.34
CA LYS A 84 -13.99 5.05 18.28
C LYS A 84 -15.12 5.99 17.87
N PHE A 85 -15.30 6.25 16.58
CA PHE A 85 -16.38 7.13 16.09
C PHE A 85 -17.77 6.52 16.29
N ARG A 86 -17.89 5.20 16.14
CA ARG A 86 -19.16 4.48 16.37
C ARG A 86 -19.49 4.23 17.84
N THR A 87 -18.50 4.28 18.74
CA THR A 87 -18.69 4.01 20.18
C THR A 87 -18.90 5.27 21.03
N THR A 88 -18.63 6.47 20.50
CA THR A 88 -19.09 7.72 21.12
C THR A 88 -20.55 8.01 20.76
N LEU A 89 -21.46 7.13 21.17
CA LEU A 89 -22.86 7.53 21.31
C LEU A 89 -22.89 8.58 22.43
N PRO A 90 -23.39 9.81 22.19
CA PRO A 90 -23.72 10.69 23.30
C PRO A 90 -24.84 10.00 24.09
N THR A 91 -24.51 9.52 25.28
CA THR A 91 -25.49 9.15 26.29
C THR A 91 -26.39 10.35 26.51
N GLY A 92 -27.65 10.23 26.11
CA GLY A 92 -28.73 11.13 26.51
C GLY A 92 -28.53 12.61 26.20
N GLN A 93 -29.29 13.12 25.23
CA GLN A 93 -29.97 14.37 25.50
C GLN A 93 -31.48 14.10 25.47
N SER A 94 -32.00 14.21 26.68
CA SER A 94 -33.38 14.39 27.12
C SER A 94 -34.22 15.30 26.23
#